data_AF-A0A2A3DMP9-F1
#
_entry.id   AF-A0A2A3DMP9-F1
#
_cell.length_a   1.000
_cell.length_b   1.000
_cell.length_c   1.000
_cell.angle_alpha   90.00
_cell.angle_beta   90.00
_cell.angle_gamma   90.00
#
_symmetry.space_group_name_H-M   'P 1'
#
loop_
_entity.id
_entity.type
_entity.pdbx_description
1 polymer ?
#
loop_
_entity_poly.entity_id
_entity_poly.type
_entity_poly.pdbx_seq_one_letter_code
_entity_poly.pdbx_strand_id
1 'polypeptide(L)' 'MERGLFFVIGDFFNTFGSAAAAARAVEAGRKPRHSDLRKLGIDPAAFDRIGRY' A
#
# COMPACT_ATOMS: atom_id res chain seq x y z
N MET A 1 -26.10 13.56 7.76
CA MET A 1 -25.64 12.21 7.34
C MET A 1 -24.36 12.37 6.52
N GLU A 2 -23.28 12.86 7.12
CA GLU A 2 -22.04 13.19 6.39
C GLU A 2 -20.85 12.25 6.69
N ARG A 3 -21.00 11.27 7.58
CA ARG A 3 -19.89 10.42 8.09
C ARG A 3 -19.38 9.36 7.09
N GLY A 4 -20.20 8.93 6.13
CA GLY A 4 -19.82 7.89 5.18
C GLY A 4 -18.87 8.38 4.08
N LEU A 5 -19.02 9.64 3.63
CA LEU A 5 -18.24 10.17 2.52
C LEU A 5 -16.76 10.43 2.90
N PHE A 6 -16.51 10.95 4.10
CA PHE A 6 -15.14 11.11 4.62
C PHE A 6 -14.42 9.78 4.82
N PHE A 7 -15.16 8.73 5.21
CA PHE A 7 -14.59 7.39 5.37
C PHE A 7 -14.14 6.83 4.03
N VAL A 8 -14.99 6.90 3.00
CA VAL A 8 -14.68 6.41 1.65
C VAL A 8 -13.52 7.19 1.01
N ILE A 9 -13.52 8.51 1.16
CA ILE A 9 -12.46 9.37 0.60
C ILE A 9 -11.14 9.15 1.34
N GLY A 10 -11.14 9.10 2.68
CA GLY A 10 -9.94 8.86 3.48
C GLY A 10 -9.32 7.49 3.23
N ASP A 11 -10.14 6.45 3.11
CA ASP A 11 -9.70 5.08 2.82
C ASP A 11 -9.12 4.97 1.39
N PHE A 12 -9.75 5.63 0.42
CA PHE A 12 -9.24 5.72 -0.95
C PHE A 12 -7.88 6.42 -1.03
N PHE A 13 -7.73 7.62 -0.45
CA PHE A 13 -6.45 8.34 -0.47
C PHE A 13 -5.34 7.62 0.32
N ASN A 14 -5.66 6.95 1.42
CA ASN A 14 -4.70 6.15 2.18
C ASN A 14 -4.22 4.93 1.37
N THR A 15 -5.11 4.30 0.61
CA THR A 15 -4.79 3.16 -0.26
C THR A 15 -3.94 3.59 -1.47
N PHE A 16 -4.33 4.68 -2.17
CA PHE A 16 -3.55 5.22 -3.28
C PHE A 16 -2.17 5.74 -2.84
N GLY A 17 -2.08 6.40 -1.69
CA GLY A 17 -0.80 6.83 -1.12
C GLY A 17 0.11 5.66 -0.80
N SER A 18 -0.45 4.56 -0.28
CA SER A 18 0.29 3.32 -0.01
C SER A 18 0.72 2.62 -1.29
N ALA A 19 -0.11 2.65 -2.35
CA ALA A 19 0.22 2.11 -3.67
C ALA A 19 1.39 2.89 -4.30
N ALA A 20 1.34 4.22 -4.25
CA ALA A 20 2.40 5.08 -4.75
C ALA A 20 3.71 4.88 -3.97
N ALA A 21 3.65 4.75 -2.63
CA ALA A 21 4.83 4.49 -1.81
C ALA A 21 5.44 3.10 -2.10
N ALA A 22 4.60 2.08 -2.25
CA ALA A 22 5.04 0.74 -2.61
C ALA A 22 5.68 0.70 -4.01
N ALA A 23 5.06 1.33 -5.01
CA ALA A 23 5.60 1.43 -6.37
C ALA A 23 6.96 2.13 -6.38
N ARG A 24 7.08 3.28 -5.71
CA ARG A 24 8.35 4.02 -5.61
C ARG A 24 9.45 3.22 -4.93
N ALA A 25 9.12 2.42 -3.92
CA ALA A 25 10.10 1.55 -3.27
C ALA A 25 10.63 0.52 -4.27
N VAL A 26 9.74 -0.18 -4.99
CA VAL A 26 10.11 -1.16 -6.01
C VAL A 26 10.95 -0.52 -7.13
N GLU A 27 10.53 0.62 -7.67
CA GLU A 27 11.27 1.35 -8.71
C GLU A 27 12.66 1.80 -8.24
N ALA A 28 12.80 2.15 -6.96
CA ALA A 28 14.09 2.50 -6.36
C ALA A 28 14.96 1.29 -5.97
N GLY A 29 14.53 0.06 -6.29
CA GLY A 29 15.22 -1.18 -5.91
C GLY A 29 15.20 -1.43 -4.40
N ARG A 30 14.23 -0.86 -3.67
CA ARG A 30 14.08 -0.99 -2.22
C ARG A 30 12.81 -1.77 -1.89
N LYS A 31 12.84 -2.52 -0.80
CA LYS A 31 11.65 -3.26 -0.35
C LYS A 31 10.55 -2.30 0.14
N PRO A 32 9.31 -2.40 -0.38
CA PRO A 32 8.15 -1.68 0.15
C PRO A 32 7.94 -1.98 1.63
N ARG A 33 7.49 -0.99 2.41
CA ARG A 33 7.21 -1.20 3.84
C ARG A 33 6.04 -2.17 4.00
N HIS A 34 6.14 -3.07 4.96
CA HIS A 34 5.06 -4.03 5.26
C HIS A 34 3.72 -3.35 5.57
N SER A 35 3.74 -2.17 6.19
CA SER A 35 2.52 -1.41 6.49
C SER A 35 1.80 -0.93 5.23
N ASP A 36 2.54 -0.54 4.19
CA ASP A 36 1.95 -0.08 2.93
C ASP A 36 1.39 -1.27 2.15
N LEU A 37 2.10 -2.41 2.15
CA LEU A 37 1.60 -3.67 1.57
C LEU A 37 0.29 -4.14 2.22
N ARG A 38 0.23 -4.13 3.56
CA ARG A 38 -0.98 -4.51 4.30
C ARG A 38 -2.17 -3.61 3.98
N LYS A 39 -1.95 -2.30 3.82
CA LYS A 39 -3.01 -1.36 3.40
C LYS A 39 -3.53 -1.63 1.99
N LEU A 40 -2.71 -2.23 1.14
CA LEU A 40 -3.10 -2.65 -0.21
C LEU A 40 -3.76 -4.04 -0.25
N GLY A 41 -3.96 -4.69 0.91
CA GLY A 41 -4.43 -6.07 0.98
C GLY A 41 -3.38 -7.09 0.53
N ILE A 42 -2.12 -6.69 0.42
CA ILE A 42 -1.01 -7.53 0.00
C ILE A 42 -0.36 -8.13 1.25
N ASP A 43 -0.26 -9.46 1.29
CA ASP A 43 0.52 -10.14 2.33
C ASP A 43 2.03 -9.84 2.14
N PRO A 44 2.72 -9.25 3.13
CA PRO A 44 4.12 -8.91 2.97
C PRO A 44 5.04 -10.12 2.80
N ALA A 45 4.68 -11.28 3.36
CA ALA A 45 5.45 -12.51 3.21
C ALA A 45 5.25 -13.16 1.83
N ALA A 46 4.09 -12.98 1.20
CA ALA A 46 3.85 -13.33 -0.19
C ALA A 46 4.62 -12.39 -1.13
N PHE A 47 4.63 -11.09 -0.82
CA PHE A 47 5.41 -10.10 -1.58
C PHE A 47 6.92 -10.41 -1.54
N ASP A 48 7.45 -10.75 -0.36
CA ASP A 48 8.85 -11.16 -0.17
C ASP A 48 9.24 -12.41 -0.97
N ARG A 49 8.28 -13.33 -1.16
CA ARG A 49 8.48 -14.54 -1.98
C ARG A 49 8.52 -14.24 -3.49
N ILE A 50 7.87 -13.18 -3.95
CA ILE A 50 7.84 -12.76 -5.38
C ILE A 50 9.04 -11.87 -5.69
N GLY A 51 9.33 -10.94 -4.80
CA GLY A 51 10.39 -9.95 -4.91
C GLY A 51 11.74 -10.54 -4.58
N ARG A 52 12.43 -11.06 -5.60
CA ARG A 52 13.83 -11.49 -5.51
C ARG A 52 14.74 -10.24 -5.46
N TYR A 53 14.74 -9.53 -4.33
CA TYR A 53 15.67 -8.45 -3.99
C TYR A 53 16.28 -8.71 -2.62
#